data_AF-A0A7R9JK56-F1
#
_entry.id   AF-A0A7R9JK56-F1
#
_cell.length_a   1.000
_cell.length_b   1.000
_cell.length_c   1.000
_cell.angle_alpha   90.00
_cell.angle_beta   90.00
_cell.angle_gamma   90.00
#
_symmetry.space_group_name_H-M   'P 1'
#
loop_
_entity.id
_entity.type
_entity.pdbx_description
1 polymer ?
#
loop_
_entity_poly.entity_id
_entity_poly.type
_entity_poly.pdbx_seq_one_letter_code
_entity_poly.pdbx_strand_id
1 'polypeptide(L)'
;MGLSQTLATIPGVASPVLSGYIVQHQSAEEWNIVFYLAGAMFLVGALVFLVFGSGERQSWADQQHHPDDITQFCYTNSELSDDSPE
;
A
#
# COMPACT_ATOMS: atom_id res chain seq x y z
N MET A 1 0.79 -7.15 5.95
CA MET A 1 1.45 -7.66 4.73
C MET A 1 0.63 -8.72 3.95
N GLY A 2 -0.50 -9.24 4.45
CA GLY A 2 -1.32 -10.25 3.70
C GLY A 2 -2.54 -9.67 2.98
N LEU A 3 -3.39 -8.95 3.72
CA LEU A 3 -4.65 -8.42 3.20
C LEU A 3 -4.45 -7.39 2.07
N SER A 4 -3.43 -6.53 2.18
CA SER A 4 -3.11 -5.54 1.15
C SER A 4 -2.71 -6.18 -0.17
N GLN A 5 -2.00 -7.31 -0.15
CA GLN A 5 -1.58 -8.01 -1.37
C GLN A 5 -2.75 -8.70 -2.05
N THR A 6 -3.63 -9.37 -1.30
CA THR A 6 -4.83 -10.01 -1.87
C THR A 6 -5.81 -9.00 -2.46
N LEU A 7 -6.00 -7.86 -1.78
CA LEU A 7 -6.83 -6.77 -2.30
C LEU A 7 -6.22 -6.15 -3.58
N ALA A 8 -4.89 -6.17 -3.72
CA ALA A 8 -4.22 -5.72 -4.94
C ALA A 8 -4.31 -6.74 -6.09
N THR A 9 -4.40 -8.05 -5.79
CA THR A 9 -4.45 -9.09 -6.84
C THR A 9 -5.84 -9.24 -7.46
N ILE A 10 -6.92 -9.02 -6.69
CA ILE A 10 -8.30 -9.19 -7.17
C ILE A 10 -8.61 -8.31 -8.40
N PRO A 11 -8.32 -7.00 -8.41
CA PRO A 11 -8.51 -6.16 -9.59
C PRO A 11 -7.62 -6.59 -10.77
N GLY A 12 -6.40 -7.03 -10.49
CA GLY A 12 -5.45 -7.51 -11.50
C GLY A 12 -5.95 -8.77 -12.23
N VAL A 13 -6.61 -9.68 -11.51
CA VAL A 13 -7.23 -10.88 -12.09
C VAL A 13 -8.58 -10.57 -12.74
N ALA A 14 -9.36 -9.64 -12.18
CA ALA A 14 -10.65 -9.26 -12.73
C ALA A 14 -10.55 -8.49 -14.06
N SER A 15 -9.47 -7.72 -14.26
CA SER A 15 -9.24 -6.92 -15.47
C SER A 15 -9.31 -7.73 -16.79
N PRO A 16 -8.55 -8.83 -16.97
CA PRO A 16 -8.64 -9.66 -18.18
C PRO A 16 -9.96 -10.44 -18.31
N VAL A 17 -10.61 -10.78 -17.19
CA VAL A 17 -11.92 -11.47 -17.23
C VAL A 17 -13.01 -10.51 -17.70
N LEU A 18 -13.00 -9.28 -17.20
CA LEU A 18 -13.96 -8.25 -17.57
C LEU A 18 -13.77 -7.80 -19.01
N SER A 19 -12.52 -7.61 -19.45
CA SER A 19 -12.22 -7.28 -20.85
C SER A 19 -12.57 -8.43 -21.80
N GLY A 20 -12.38 -9.69 -21.39
CA GLY A 20 -12.80 -10.86 -22.17
C GLY A 20 -14.32 -11.00 -22.34
N TYR A 21 -15.11 -10.51 -21.37
CA TYR A 21 -16.57 -10.47 -21.48
C TYR A 21 -17.09 -9.31 -22.33
N ILE A 22 -16.43 -8.15 -22.27
CA ILE A 22 -16.87 -6.92 -22.94
C ILE A 22 -16.41 -6.88 -24.40
N VAL A 23 -15.21 -7.36 -24.69
CA VAL A 23 -14.61 -7.31 -26.03
C VAL A 23 -14.98 -8.60 -26.78
N GLN A 24 -16.24 -8.70 -27.22
CA GLN A 24 -16.69 -9.82 -28.04
C GLN A 24 -16.40 -9.61 -29.54
N HIS A 25 -16.38 -8.35 -30.01
CA HIS A 25 -16.17 -8.02 -31.42
C HIS A 25 -14.87 -7.23 -31.68
N GLN A 26 -14.06 -6.99 -30.64
CA GLN A 26 -12.81 -6.21 -30.72
C GLN A 26 -13.01 -4.82 -31.36
N SER A 27 -14.18 -4.23 -31.11
CA SER A 27 -14.56 -2.93 -31.61
C SER A 27 -13.95 -1.81 -30.76
N ALA A 28 -13.60 -0.69 -31.40
CA ALA A 28 -13.13 0.51 -30.70
C ALA A 28 -14.19 1.06 -29.71
N GLU A 29 -15.47 0.81 -29.96
CA GLU A 29 -16.58 1.21 -29.10
C GLU A 29 -16.63 0.39 -27.80
N GLU A 30 -16.34 -0.91 -27.87
CA GLU A 30 -16.27 -1.80 -26.69
C GLU A 30 -15.13 -1.38 -25.75
N TRP A 31 -13.99 -0.93 -26.31
CA TRP A 31 -12.88 -0.42 -25.52
C TRP A 31 -13.19 0.88 -24.78
N ASN A 32 -13.97 1.78 -25.38
CA ASN A 32 -14.42 3.00 -24.68
C ASN A 32 -15.21 2.65 -23.42
N ILE A 33 -16.06 1.61 -23.47
CA ILE A 33 -16.82 1.12 -22.31
C ILE A 33 -15.88 0.61 -21.21
N VAL A 34 -14.82 -0.12 -21.56
CA VAL A 34 -13.80 -0.57 -20.60
C VAL A 34 -13.11 0.61 -19.91
N PHE A 35 -12.73 1.65 -20.67
CA PHE A 35 -12.11 2.84 -20.11
C PHE A 35 -13.06 3.62 -19.18
N TYR A 36 -14.34 3.74 -19.55
CA TYR A 36 -15.34 4.36 -18.67
C TYR A 36 -15.53 3.57 -17.38
N LEU A 37 -15.59 2.24 -17.44
CA LEU A 37 -15.69 1.39 -16.26
C LEU A 37 -14.45 1.50 -15.35
N ALA A 38 -13.24 1.49 -15.94
CA ALA A 38 -12.00 1.68 -15.20
C ALA A 38 -11.99 3.05 -14.49
N GLY A 39 -12.32 4.12 -15.22
CA GLY A 39 -12.45 5.47 -14.65
C GLY A 39 -13.48 5.54 -13.53
N ALA A 40 -14.64 4.89 -13.70
CA ALA A 40 -15.68 4.83 -12.66
C ALA A 40 -15.19 4.10 -11.40
N MET A 41 -14.45 2.99 -11.51
CA MET A 41 -13.86 2.31 -10.35
C MET A 41 -12.88 3.20 -9.58
N PHE A 42 -12.00 3.91 -10.29
CA PHE A 42 -11.08 4.86 -9.65
C PHE A 42 -11.83 6.01 -8.97
N LEU A 43 -12.88 6.52 -9.62
CA LEU A 43 -13.68 7.61 -9.08
C LEU A 43 -14.45 7.17 -7.83
N VAL A 44 -15.02 5.95 -7.81
CA VAL A 44 -15.64 5.38 -6.61
C VAL A 44 -14.61 5.18 -5.50
N GLY A 45 -13.43 4.64 -5.80
CA GLY A 45 -12.36 4.49 -4.81
C GLY A 45 -11.93 5.85 -4.22
N ALA A 46 -11.79 6.87 -5.08
CA ALA A 46 -11.48 8.23 -4.67
C ALA A 46 -12.59 8.84 -3.81
N LEU A 47 -13.88 8.63 -4.15
CA LEU A 47 -15.01 9.10 -3.35
C LEU A 47 -15.05 8.42 -1.98
N VAL A 48 -14.83 7.10 -1.91
CA VAL A 48 -14.76 6.38 -0.64
C VAL A 48 -13.61 6.91 0.21
N PHE A 49 -12.44 7.14 -0.40
CA PHE A 49 -11.31 7.76 0.30
C PHE A 49 -11.61 9.19 0.73
N LEU A 50 -12.34 9.97 -0.06
CA LEU A 50 -12.69 11.35 0.28
C LEU A 50 -13.70 11.42 1.43
N VAL A 51 -14.66 10.49 1.48
CA VAL A 51 -15.70 10.44 2.52
C VAL A 51 -15.19 9.83 3.83
N PHE A 52 -14.39 8.76 3.75
CA PHE A 52 -13.95 8.00 4.93
C PHE A 52 -12.47 8.21 5.30
N GLY A 53 -11.69 8.86 4.45
CA GLY A 53 -10.28 9.13 4.69
C GLY A 53 -10.13 10.21 5.77
N SER A 54 -9.47 9.85 6.86
CA SER A 54 -8.99 10.81 7.85
C SER A 54 -7.48 11.00 7.68
N GLY A 55 -7.05 12.26 7.57
CA GLY A 55 -5.64 12.64 7.52
C GLY A 55 -4.96 12.66 8.90
N GLU A 56 -5.67 12.26 9.96
CA GLU A 56 -5.11 12.20 11.31
C GLU A 56 -4.04 11.10 11.38
N ARG A 57 -2.93 11.40 12.06
CA ARG A 57 -1.90 10.40 12.37
C ARG A 57 -2.53 9.29 13.20
N GLN A 58 -2.61 8.09 12.63
CA GLN A 58 -3.10 6.92 13.33
C GLN A 58 -2.15 6.57 14.49
N SER A 59 -2.68 6.07 15.61
CA SER A 59 -1.92 5.85 16.85
C SER A 59 -0.73 4.89 16.71
N TRP A 60 -0.73 4.02 15.70
CA TRP A 60 0.41 3.14 15.38
C TRP A 60 1.60 3.89 14.73
N ALA A 61 1.38 5.09 14.20
CA ALA A 61 2.43 5.97 13.66
C ALA A 61 3.01 6.91 14.72
N ASP A 62 2.45 6.90 15.93
CA ASP A 62 3.00 7.58 17.09
C ASP A 62 4.00 6.64 17.77
N GLN A 63 5.14 6.41 17.11
CA GLN A 63 6.30 5.87 17.81
C GLN A 63 6.75 6.94 18.78
N GLN A 64 6.30 6.83 20.02
CA GLN A 64 7.03 7.39 21.16
C GLN A 64 8.37 6.66 21.23
N HIS A 65 9.30 7.02 20.33
CA HIS A 65 10.69 6.68 20.50
C HIS A 65 11.13 7.45 21.75
N HIS A 66 11.20 6.73 22.88
CA HIS A 66 11.96 7.22 24.00
C HIS A 66 13.38 7.46 23.47
N PRO A 67 13.94 8.67 23.62
CA PRO A 67 15.25 9.02 23.04
C PRO A 67 16.40 8.12 23.53
N ASP A 68 16.14 7.24 24.50
CA ASP A 68 17.11 6.35 25.11
C ASP A 68 17.26 4.99 24.38
N ASP A 69 16.31 4.59 23.53
CA ASP A 69 16.42 3.32 22.78
C ASP A 69 17.46 3.40 21.65
N ILE A 70 17.60 4.59 21.05
CA ILE A 70 18.52 4.83 19.93
C ILE A 70 19.98 4.88 20.43
N THR A 71 20.19 5.42 21.63
CA THR A 71 21.50 5.46 22.28
C THR A 71 21.91 4.06 22.73
N GLN A 72 21.01 3.24 23.30
CA GLN A 72 21.36 1.85 23.63
C GLN A 72 21.90 1.09 22.42
N PHE A 73 21.22 1.14 21.27
CA PHE A 73 21.67 0.43 20.06
C PHE A 73 23.05 0.91 19.53
N CYS A 74 23.38 2.19 19.73
CA CYS A 74 24.69 2.73 19.34
C CYS A 74 25.82 2.31 20.30
N TYR A 75 25.51 1.97 21.55
CA TYR A 75 26.49 1.59 22.58
C TYR A 75 26.62 0.07 22.77
N THR A 76 25.75 -0.79 22.21
CA THR A 76 25.89 -2.26 22.36
C THR A 76 26.83 -2.91 21.34
N ASN A 77 27.89 -2.21 20.91
CA ASN A 77 29.00 -2.92 20.24
C ASN A 77 29.87 -3.55 21.31
N SER A 78 29.64 -4.84 21.57
CA SER A 78 30.40 -5.69 22.52
C SER A 78 31.87 -5.95 22.12
N GLU A 79 32.44 -5.14 21.24
CA GLU A 79 33.81 -5.28 20.71
C GLU A 79 34.79 -4.24 21.31
N LEU A 80 34.32 -3.37 22.21
CA LEU A 80 35.17 -2.36 22.86
C LEU A 80 35.13 -2.48 24.40
N SER A 81 35.17 -3.70 24.91
CA SER A 81 35.34 -3.95 26.35
C SER A 81 36.52 -4.86 26.67
N ASP A 82 37.48 -5.01 25.75
CA ASP A 82 38.74 -5.68 26.04
C ASP A 82 39.90 -4.88 25.44
N ASP A 83 40.99 -4.80 26.20
CA ASP A 83 42.26 -4.10 25.91
C ASP A 83 42.34 -2.57 26.19
N SER A 84 42.19 -2.24 27.48
CA SER A 84 43.01 -1.19 28.10
C SER A 84 44.07 -1.88 28.96
N PRO A 85 45.36 -1.89 28.59
CA PRO A 85 46.40 -2.30 29.52
C PRO A 85 46.83 -1.11 30.39
N GLU A 86 46.74 -1.31 31.71
CA GLU A 86 47.52 -0.61 32.73
C GLU A 86 49.03 -0.84 32.55
#